data_AF-A0A2V2R586-F1
#
_entry.id   AF-A0A2V2R586-F1
#
_cell.length_a   1.000
_cell.length_b   1.000
_cell.length_c   1.000
_cell.angle_alpha   90.00
_cell.angle_beta   90.00
_cell.angle_gamma   90.00
#
_symmetry.space_group_name_H-M   'P 1'
#
loop_
_entity.id
_entity.type
_entity.pdbx_description
1 polymer ?
#
loop_
_entity_poly.entity_id
_entity_poly.type
_entity_poly.pdbx_seq_one_letter_code
_entity_poly.pdbx_strand_id
1 'polypeptide(L)'
;MANWLRLLLMLFYAPIRGMKEVRDRGALAPAAVLGLLASGGLFFFLSAAFPSPFVVLRGPLALLAVLFQAAGSLVFIALILVPLALFFGNLFERRASFRLVLQQEYSALAATLFYAFAGANLFTLILVAILKYAGVMRSVALNILNAALQQRAQLPPDAQAQIDPRILNPEAISFALSGMLLIFIFFVVATIAIKVVLRYSVIRSVVVMLLSSVLVLPGYVVLMPILSIILGSPFLLIMLFLLLRGYFSEVTRNHRARESFKQNLEAATLNPADASAHYNLGLIHQQRGELEAARERFERAVQIDEEEIDAHYQLGRIARQQKRLADAIKHFEPVVARSPSHAQYEIWREVGSTYLEANQFEDARSALEQFLEHRPSDPEGLYLMGRAHAGLGHQREAASLMEKCIEAVKTSPAYKYRASKRWLNEAQQFLRSQV
;
A
#
# COMPACT_ATOMS: atom_id res chain seq x y z
N MET A 1 -16.19 -5.99 -44.47
CA MET A 1 -14.79 -6.22 -44.09
C MET A 1 -14.31 -5.43 -42.85
N ALA A 2 -15.19 -4.88 -41.98
CA ALA A 2 -14.79 -4.03 -40.84
C ALA A 2 -14.83 -4.71 -39.45
N ASN A 3 -15.37 -5.94 -39.33
CA ASN A 3 -15.57 -6.59 -38.04
C ASN A 3 -14.29 -7.13 -37.37
N TRP A 4 -13.30 -7.55 -38.16
CA TRP A 4 -12.00 -8.01 -37.63
C TRP A 4 -11.18 -6.84 -37.08
N LEU A 5 -11.20 -5.68 -37.75
CA LEU A 5 -10.59 -4.44 -37.24
C LEU A 5 -11.24 -4.01 -35.92
N ARG A 6 -12.56 -4.15 -35.78
CA ARG A 6 -13.28 -3.89 -34.53
C ARG A 6 -12.86 -4.85 -33.41
N LEU A 7 -12.69 -6.14 -33.69
CA LEU A 7 -12.17 -7.12 -32.71
C LEU A 7 -10.72 -6.80 -32.29
N LEU A 8 -9.87 -6.42 -33.25
CA LEU A 8 -8.49 -6.01 -33.01
C LEU A 8 -8.43 -4.72 -32.16
N LEU A 9 -9.27 -3.73 -32.48
CA LEU A 9 -9.43 -2.50 -31.69
C LEU A 9 -10.03 -2.75 -30.32
N MET A 10 -10.98 -3.69 -30.16
CA MET A 10 -11.50 -4.10 -28.86
C MET A 10 -10.43 -4.77 -28.01
N LEU A 11 -9.47 -5.47 -28.62
CA LEU A 11 -8.30 -6.03 -27.95
C LEU A 11 -7.37 -4.95 -27.38
N PHE A 12 -7.37 -3.73 -27.94
CA PHE A 12 -6.62 -2.58 -27.42
C PHE A 12 -7.46 -1.64 -26.53
N TYR A 13 -8.78 -1.57 -26.74
CA TYR A 13 -9.71 -0.74 -25.97
C TYR A 13 -10.10 -1.37 -24.62
N ALA A 14 -10.33 -2.69 -24.60
CA ALA A 14 -10.66 -3.42 -23.37
C ALA A 14 -9.54 -3.33 -22.31
N PRO A 15 -8.25 -3.41 -22.65
CA PRO A 15 -7.18 -3.20 -21.68
C PRO A 15 -7.16 -1.79 -21.09
N ILE A 16 -7.43 -0.74 -21.87
CA ILE A 16 -7.44 0.64 -21.38
C ILE A 16 -8.59 0.86 -20.39
N ARG A 17 -9.79 0.35 -20.72
CA ARG A 17 -10.95 0.42 -19.82
C ARG A 17 -10.73 -0.43 -18.57
N GLY A 18 -10.22 -1.65 -18.73
CA GLY A 18 -9.84 -2.55 -17.64
C GLY A 18 -8.78 -1.95 -16.72
N MET A 19 -7.78 -1.26 -17.26
CA MET A 19 -6.76 -0.58 -16.45
C MET A 19 -7.34 0.53 -15.59
N LYS A 20 -8.30 1.32 -16.10
CA LYS A 20 -8.96 2.35 -15.27
C LYS A 20 -9.73 1.71 -14.11
N GLU A 21 -10.44 0.62 -14.38
CA GLU A 21 -11.20 -0.10 -13.37
C GLU A 21 -10.29 -0.78 -12.32
N VAL A 22 -9.20 -1.42 -12.76
CA VAL A 22 -8.20 -2.03 -11.88
C VAL A 22 -7.46 -0.97 -11.05
N ARG A 23 -7.16 0.19 -11.64
CA ARG A 23 -6.57 1.34 -10.93
C ARG A 23 -7.50 1.82 -9.81
N ASP A 24 -8.77 2.05 -10.14
CA ASP A 24 -9.73 2.66 -9.22
C ASP A 24 -10.14 1.69 -8.10
N ARG A 25 -10.20 0.39 -8.40
CA ARG A 25 -10.48 -0.68 -7.43
C ARG A 25 -9.24 -1.20 -6.71
N GLY A 26 -8.02 -0.77 -7.05
CA GLY A 26 -6.76 -1.22 -6.43
C GLY A 26 -6.63 -2.74 -6.25
N ALA A 27 -7.20 -3.53 -7.17
CA ALA A 27 -7.37 -4.99 -7.04
C ALA A 27 -6.07 -5.75 -7.33
N LEU A 28 -5.07 -5.58 -6.44
CA LEU A 28 -3.74 -6.16 -6.54
C LEU A 28 -3.77 -7.69 -6.69
N ALA A 29 -4.48 -8.38 -5.79
CA ALA A 29 -4.49 -9.84 -5.78
C ALA A 29 -5.14 -10.44 -7.03
N PRO A 30 -6.33 -10.02 -7.48
CA PRO A 30 -6.90 -10.50 -8.75
C PRO A 30 -6.00 -10.22 -9.96
N ALA A 31 -5.40 -9.02 -10.04
CA ALA A 31 -4.49 -8.69 -11.13
C ALA A 31 -3.22 -9.54 -11.12
N ALA A 32 -2.66 -9.82 -9.93
CA ALA A 32 -1.51 -10.70 -9.77
C ALA A 32 -1.84 -12.16 -10.15
N VAL A 33 -2.99 -12.68 -9.73
CA VAL A 33 -3.44 -14.03 -10.11
C VAL A 33 -3.61 -14.15 -11.62
N LEU A 34 -4.24 -13.16 -12.25
CA LEU A 34 -4.38 -13.12 -13.71
C LEU A 34 -3.01 -13.08 -14.40
N GLY A 35 -2.09 -12.25 -13.92
CA GLY A 35 -0.72 -12.19 -14.44
C GLY A 35 0.03 -13.51 -14.30
N LEU A 36 -0.15 -14.21 -13.17
CA LEU A 36 0.48 -15.50 -12.90
C LEU A 36 -0.03 -16.57 -13.86
N LEU A 37 -1.35 -16.68 -14.02
CA LEU A 37 -1.99 -17.64 -14.92
C LEU A 37 -1.62 -17.37 -16.38
N ALA A 38 -1.66 -16.11 -16.82
CA ALA A 38 -1.32 -15.73 -18.18
C ALA A 38 0.15 -16.03 -18.51
N SER A 39 1.07 -15.68 -17.60
CA SER A 39 2.50 -15.95 -17.75
C SER A 39 2.80 -17.45 -17.74
N GLY A 40 2.20 -18.20 -16.81
CA GLY A 40 2.35 -19.64 -16.75
C GLY A 40 1.83 -20.33 -18.02
N GLY A 41 0.67 -19.89 -18.53
CA GLY A 41 0.10 -20.38 -19.78
C GLY A 41 0.99 -20.10 -20.99
N LEU A 42 1.52 -18.88 -21.11
CA LEU A 42 2.46 -18.55 -22.19
C LEU A 42 3.73 -19.39 -22.10
N PHE A 43 4.35 -19.46 -20.93
CA PHE A 43 5.60 -20.20 -20.77
C PHE A 43 5.41 -21.71 -21.05
N PHE A 44 4.31 -22.30 -20.57
CA PHE A 44 3.94 -23.67 -20.89
C PHE A 44 3.78 -23.86 -22.40
N PHE A 45 3.03 -22.98 -23.06
CA PHE A 45 2.86 -23.00 -24.52
C PHE A 45 4.19 -22.91 -25.24
N LEU A 46 5.05 -21.93 -24.91
CA LEU A 46 6.34 -21.75 -25.56
C LEU A 46 7.26 -22.97 -25.37
N SER A 47 7.28 -23.55 -24.18
CA SER A 47 8.08 -24.75 -23.86
C SER A 47 7.63 -25.97 -24.65
N ALA A 48 6.32 -26.13 -24.85
CA ALA A 48 5.77 -27.19 -25.69
C ALA A 48 5.93 -26.88 -27.19
N ALA A 49 5.82 -25.61 -27.57
CA ALA A 49 5.79 -25.19 -28.95
C ALA A 49 7.18 -25.14 -29.60
N PHE A 50 8.20 -24.77 -28.84
CA PHE A 50 9.58 -24.65 -29.31
C PHE A 50 10.50 -25.39 -28.32
N PRO A 51 10.61 -26.73 -28.43
CA PRO A 51 11.44 -27.52 -27.54
C PRO A 51 12.90 -27.07 -27.67
N SER A 52 13.36 -26.30 -26.68
CA SER A 52 14.71 -25.73 -26.66
C SER A 52 15.58 -26.49 -25.65
N PRO A 53 16.90 -26.59 -25.89
CA PRO A 53 17.82 -27.21 -24.94
C PRO A 53 17.92 -26.45 -23.61
N PHE A 54 17.37 -25.23 -23.54
CA PHE A 54 17.32 -24.41 -22.33
C PHE A 54 16.21 -24.83 -21.36
N VAL A 55 15.21 -25.60 -21.82
CA VAL A 55 14.08 -26.05 -20.99
C VAL A 55 14.21 -27.56 -20.75
N VAL A 56 14.81 -27.92 -19.61
CA VAL A 56 15.20 -29.31 -19.31
C VAL A 56 14.12 -30.06 -18.51
N LEU A 57 13.24 -29.35 -17.81
CA LEU A 57 12.27 -29.97 -16.89
C LEU A 57 11.08 -30.58 -17.64
N ARG A 58 10.81 -31.87 -17.38
CA ARG A 58 9.60 -32.60 -17.81
C ARG A 58 8.82 -33.10 -16.59
N GLY A 59 7.52 -33.29 -16.73
CA GLY A 59 6.65 -33.82 -15.66
C GLY A 59 6.22 -32.78 -14.61
N PRO A 60 5.77 -33.19 -13.41
CA PRO A 60 5.16 -32.29 -12.42
C PRO A 60 6.10 -31.19 -11.89
N LEU A 61 7.41 -31.44 -11.88
CA LEU A 61 8.42 -30.44 -11.54
C LEU A 61 8.49 -29.28 -12.55
N ALA A 62 8.14 -29.54 -13.82
CA ALA A 62 8.07 -28.50 -14.83
C ALA A 62 6.97 -27.49 -14.52
N LEU A 63 5.77 -27.96 -14.13
CA LEU A 63 4.66 -27.09 -13.73
C LEU A 63 5.04 -26.19 -12.55
N LEU A 64 5.74 -26.76 -11.57
CA LEU A 64 6.18 -26.03 -10.39
C LEU A 64 7.25 -24.97 -10.74
N ALA A 65 8.17 -25.29 -11.66
CA ALA A 65 9.13 -24.32 -12.19
C ALA A 65 8.46 -23.20 -13.00
N VAL A 66 7.44 -23.51 -13.81
CA VAL A 66 6.63 -22.52 -14.55
C VAL A 66 5.99 -21.54 -13.57
N LEU A 67 5.36 -22.07 -12.52
CA LEU A 67 4.70 -21.24 -11.50
C LEU A 67 5.70 -20.34 -10.77
N PHE A 68 6.88 -20.87 -10.42
CA PHE A 68 7.92 -20.05 -9.79
C PHE A 68 8.47 -18.96 -10.70
N GLN A 69 8.68 -19.26 -11.99
CA GLN A 69 9.13 -18.26 -12.95
C GLN A 69 8.08 -17.15 -13.15
N ALA A 70 6.80 -17.53 -13.25
CA ALA A 70 5.69 -16.59 -13.34
C ALA A 70 5.59 -15.72 -12.08
N ALA A 71 5.67 -16.33 -10.89
CA ALA A 71 5.67 -15.61 -9.61
C ALA A 71 6.88 -14.68 -9.47
N GLY A 72 8.08 -15.14 -9.84
CA GLY A 72 9.30 -14.33 -9.84
C GLY A 72 9.18 -13.10 -10.73
N SER A 73 8.58 -13.23 -11.91
CA SER A 73 8.32 -12.10 -12.80
C SER A 73 7.39 -11.05 -12.17
N LEU A 74 6.33 -11.49 -11.50
CA LEU A 74 5.41 -10.59 -10.78
C LEU A 74 6.08 -9.91 -9.60
N VAL A 75 6.84 -10.65 -8.80
CA VAL A 75 7.57 -10.07 -7.66
C VAL A 75 8.59 -9.05 -8.15
N PHE A 76 9.27 -9.32 -9.27
CA PHE A 76 10.20 -8.37 -9.88
C PHE A 76 9.50 -7.09 -10.35
N ILE A 77 8.34 -7.21 -11.02
CA ILE A 77 7.52 -6.05 -11.38
C ILE A 77 7.15 -5.25 -10.12
N ALA A 78 6.70 -5.93 -9.06
CA ALA A 78 6.23 -5.33 -7.82
C ALA A 78 7.34 -4.59 -7.05
N LEU A 79 8.53 -5.20 -6.95
CA LEU A 79 9.60 -4.72 -6.09
C LEU A 79 10.59 -3.81 -6.80
N ILE A 80 10.71 -3.91 -8.13
CA ILE A 80 11.71 -3.17 -8.90
C ILE A 80 11.05 -2.21 -9.88
N LEU A 81 10.23 -2.71 -10.80
CA LEU A 81 9.68 -1.88 -11.87
C LEU A 81 8.73 -0.80 -11.32
N VAL A 82 7.82 -1.16 -10.42
CA VAL A 82 6.84 -0.22 -9.85
C VAL A 82 7.55 0.91 -9.08
N PRO A 83 8.48 0.66 -8.13
CA PRO A 83 9.18 1.73 -7.44
C PRO A 83 10.01 2.62 -8.36
N LEU A 84 10.70 2.05 -9.36
CA LEU A 84 11.47 2.84 -10.33
C LEU A 84 10.55 3.74 -11.17
N ALA A 85 9.43 3.20 -11.67
CA ALA A 85 8.46 3.98 -12.43
C ALA A 85 7.88 5.15 -11.61
N LEU A 86 7.59 4.92 -10.32
CA LEU A 86 7.15 5.98 -9.41
C LEU A 86 8.24 6.99 -9.11
N PHE A 87 9.48 6.53 -8.95
CA PHE A 87 10.63 7.40 -8.69
C PHE A 87 10.86 8.36 -9.85
N PHE A 88 10.98 7.82 -11.08
CA PHE A 88 11.18 8.64 -12.27
C PHE A 88 9.96 9.49 -12.59
N GLY A 89 8.75 8.98 -12.38
CA GLY A 89 7.55 9.79 -12.48
C GLY A 89 7.58 10.99 -11.54
N ASN A 90 7.90 10.77 -10.26
CA ASN A 90 7.98 11.86 -9.29
C ASN A 90 9.09 12.87 -9.61
N LEU A 91 10.18 12.44 -10.24
CA LEU A 91 11.29 13.33 -10.62
C LEU A 91 10.86 14.38 -11.66
N PHE A 92 9.89 14.06 -12.54
CA PHE A 92 9.38 15.00 -13.54
C PHE A 92 8.45 16.09 -12.99
N GLU A 93 7.67 15.82 -11.94
CA GLU A 93 6.65 16.75 -11.45
C GLU A 93 6.87 17.25 -10.01
N ARG A 94 7.81 16.67 -9.25
CA ARG A 94 8.06 16.96 -7.82
C ARG A 94 6.76 17.12 -7.02
N ARG A 95 5.79 16.23 -7.23
CA ARG A 95 4.45 16.34 -6.63
C ARG A 95 4.49 16.29 -5.11
N ALA A 96 5.36 15.44 -4.57
CA ALA A 96 5.56 15.26 -3.14
C ALA A 96 6.89 14.54 -2.85
N SER A 97 7.16 14.27 -1.57
CA SER A 97 8.24 13.36 -1.19
C SER A 97 8.01 11.97 -1.80
N PHE A 98 9.10 11.29 -2.20
CA PHE A 98 9.01 9.97 -2.82
C PHE A 98 8.25 8.96 -1.95
N ARG A 99 8.41 9.04 -0.63
CA ARG A 99 7.68 8.22 0.33
C ARG A 99 6.16 8.38 0.20
N LEU A 100 5.68 9.62 0.07
CA LEU A 100 4.25 9.89 -0.07
C LEU A 100 3.71 9.39 -1.40
N VAL A 101 4.44 9.62 -2.50
CA VAL A 101 4.05 9.12 -3.84
C VAL A 101 4.01 7.59 -3.86
N LEU A 102 5.00 6.94 -3.25
CA LEU A 102 5.04 5.49 -3.11
C LEU A 102 3.82 5.00 -2.31
N GLN A 103 3.46 5.63 -1.20
CA GLN A 103 2.29 5.23 -0.42
C GLN A 103 0.95 5.44 -1.18
N GLN A 104 0.86 6.48 -2.00
CA GLN A 104 -0.39 6.86 -2.66
C GLN A 104 -0.62 6.11 -3.99
N GLU A 105 0.42 5.89 -4.78
CA GLU A 105 0.29 5.42 -6.17
C GLU A 105 0.76 3.97 -6.36
N TYR A 106 1.42 3.35 -5.38
CA TYR A 106 1.97 1.99 -5.53
C TYR A 106 0.91 0.95 -5.86
N SER A 107 -0.19 0.88 -5.10
CA SER A 107 -1.21 -0.16 -5.32
C SER A 107 -1.86 -0.05 -6.69
N ALA A 108 -2.17 1.17 -7.11
CA ALA A 108 -2.75 1.48 -8.41
C ALA A 108 -1.79 1.15 -9.56
N LEU A 109 -0.52 1.54 -9.44
CA LEU A 109 0.48 1.26 -10.48
C LEU A 109 0.84 -0.22 -10.56
N ALA A 110 1.02 -0.89 -9.42
CA ALA A 110 1.31 -2.32 -9.39
C ALA A 110 0.15 -3.14 -9.96
N ALA A 111 -1.10 -2.87 -9.57
CA ALA A 111 -2.26 -3.59 -10.09
C ALA A 111 -2.42 -3.40 -11.61
N THR A 112 -2.24 -2.18 -12.12
CA THR A 112 -2.31 -1.90 -13.55
C THR A 112 -1.14 -2.48 -14.34
N LEU A 113 0.07 -2.52 -13.77
CA LEU A 113 1.22 -3.18 -14.38
C LEU A 113 1.10 -4.71 -14.37
N PHE A 114 0.52 -5.33 -13.34
CA PHE A 114 0.18 -6.76 -13.37
C PHE A 114 -0.86 -7.08 -14.43
N TYR A 115 -1.87 -6.22 -14.56
CA TYR A 115 -2.87 -6.35 -15.62
C TYR A 115 -2.24 -6.16 -17.01
N ALA A 116 -1.33 -5.19 -17.17
CA ALA A 116 -0.54 -5.00 -18.39
C ALA A 116 0.31 -6.24 -18.71
N PHE A 117 0.94 -6.83 -17.70
CA PHE A 117 1.72 -8.06 -17.83
C PHE A 117 0.83 -9.23 -18.26
N ALA A 118 -0.33 -9.42 -17.64
CA ALA A 118 -1.30 -10.44 -18.04
C ALA A 118 -1.73 -10.28 -19.50
N GLY A 119 -2.12 -9.06 -19.88
CA GLY A 119 -2.54 -8.73 -21.24
C GLY A 119 -1.42 -8.97 -22.26
N ALA A 120 -0.19 -8.58 -21.94
CA ALA A 120 0.97 -8.81 -22.80
C ALA A 120 1.21 -10.32 -23.01
N ASN A 121 1.18 -11.11 -21.95
CA ASN A 121 1.37 -12.57 -22.05
C ASN A 121 0.28 -13.24 -22.90
N LEU A 122 -0.99 -12.90 -22.69
CA LEU A 122 -2.10 -13.45 -23.48
C LEU A 122 -2.01 -13.04 -24.95
N PHE A 123 -1.68 -11.78 -25.23
CA PHE A 123 -1.53 -11.31 -26.60
C PHE A 123 -0.36 -11.98 -27.31
N THR A 124 0.80 -12.08 -26.64
CA THR A 124 1.95 -12.82 -27.15
C THR A 124 1.61 -14.28 -27.41
N LEU A 125 0.87 -14.94 -26.52
CA LEU A 125 0.47 -16.34 -26.71
C LEU A 125 -0.30 -16.51 -28.01
N ILE A 126 -1.34 -15.70 -28.21
CA ILE A 126 -2.18 -15.74 -29.42
C ILE A 126 -1.35 -15.43 -30.67
N LEU A 127 -0.55 -14.37 -30.62
CA LEU A 127 0.24 -13.93 -31.76
C LEU A 127 1.30 -14.95 -32.15
N VAL A 128 2.06 -15.48 -31.18
CA VAL A 128 3.07 -16.50 -31.43
C VAL A 128 2.44 -17.79 -31.95
N ALA A 129 1.27 -18.19 -31.43
CA ALA A 129 0.54 -19.33 -31.96
C ALA A 129 0.21 -19.15 -33.45
N ILE A 130 -0.36 -17.99 -33.83
CA ILE A 130 -0.67 -17.68 -35.22
C ILE A 130 0.60 -17.70 -36.08
N LEU A 131 1.66 -17.00 -35.67
CA LEU A 131 2.92 -16.93 -36.41
C LEU A 131 3.61 -18.29 -36.55
N LYS A 132 3.47 -19.16 -35.55
CA LYS A 132 3.98 -20.53 -35.59
C LYS A 132 3.22 -21.36 -36.62
N TYR A 133 1.88 -21.42 -36.54
CA TYR A 133 1.07 -22.24 -37.44
C TYR A 133 1.09 -21.72 -38.89
N ALA A 134 1.30 -20.42 -39.09
CA ALA A 134 1.54 -19.82 -40.40
C ALA A 134 2.94 -20.12 -40.97
N GLY A 135 3.83 -20.79 -40.22
CA GLY A 135 5.20 -21.10 -40.63
C GLY A 135 6.18 -19.92 -40.57
N VAL A 136 5.72 -18.72 -40.20
CA VAL A 136 6.50 -17.48 -40.17
C VAL A 136 7.65 -17.57 -39.15
N MET A 137 7.40 -18.12 -37.96
CA MET A 137 8.44 -18.27 -36.95
C MET A 137 9.60 -19.13 -37.46
N ARG A 138 9.27 -20.25 -38.10
CA ARG A 138 10.27 -21.16 -38.66
C ARG A 138 11.05 -20.53 -39.80
N SER A 139 10.37 -19.82 -40.72
CA SER A 139 11.06 -19.16 -41.84
C SER A 139 12.01 -18.06 -41.36
N VAL A 140 11.57 -17.24 -40.42
CA VAL A 140 12.42 -16.19 -39.83
C VAL A 140 13.62 -16.81 -39.10
N ALA A 141 13.39 -17.88 -38.31
CA ALA A 141 14.47 -18.56 -37.60
C ALA A 141 15.50 -19.17 -38.54
N LEU A 142 15.08 -19.79 -39.65
CA LEU A 142 15.99 -20.33 -40.67
C LEU A 142 16.78 -19.22 -41.38
N ASN A 143 16.16 -18.09 -41.68
CA ASN A 143 16.86 -16.96 -42.29
C ASN A 143 17.94 -16.39 -41.36
N ILE A 144 17.62 -16.22 -40.08
CA ILE A 144 18.58 -15.78 -39.06
C ILE A 144 19.71 -16.80 -38.91
N LEU A 145 19.37 -18.09 -38.84
CA LEU A 145 20.36 -19.16 -38.73
C LEU A 145 21.30 -19.19 -39.94
N ASN A 146 20.77 -19.07 -41.15
CA ASN A 146 21.56 -19.05 -42.37
C ASN A 146 22.51 -17.85 -42.40
N ALA A 147 22.03 -16.66 -42.01
CA ALA A 147 22.87 -15.47 -41.90
C ALA A 147 23.99 -15.65 -40.85
N ALA A 148 23.65 -16.24 -39.69
CA ALA A 148 24.62 -16.53 -38.64
C ALA A 148 25.67 -17.57 -39.08
N LEU A 149 25.26 -18.61 -39.81
CA LEU A 149 26.17 -19.61 -40.36
C LEU A 149 27.10 -19.03 -41.43
N GLN A 150 26.60 -18.15 -42.29
CA GLN A 150 27.43 -17.41 -43.26
C GLN A 150 28.49 -16.55 -42.56
N GLN A 151 28.09 -15.82 -41.50
CA GLN A 151 29.02 -15.01 -40.72
C GLN A 151 30.03 -15.88 -39.96
N ARG A 152 29.61 -17.04 -39.44
CA ARG A 152 30.51 -18.01 -38.79
C ARG A 152 31.58 -18.52 -39.74
N ALA A 153 31.24 -18.78 -41.00
CA ALA A 153 32.20 -19.25 -42.00
C ALA A 153 33.31 -18.22 -42.30
N GLN A 154 33.10 -16.94 -41.97
CA GLN A 154 34.09 -15.86 -42.13
C GLN A 154 35.02 -15.70 -40.91
N LEU A 155 34.75 -16.38 -39.80
CA LEU A 155 35.56 -16.29 -38.59
C LEU A 155 36.75 -17.26 -38.62
N PRO A 156 37.87 -16.96 -37.92
CA PRO A 156 38.98 -17.90 -37.74
C PRO A 156 38.52 -19.23 -37.09
N PRO A 157 39.16 -20.38 -37.41
CA PRO A 157 38.75 -21.69 -36.91
C PRO A 157 38.65 -21.76 -35.37
N ASP A 158 39.56 -21.09 -34.68
CA ASP A 158 39.62 -21.03 -33.21
C ASP A 158 38.41 -20.31 -32.62
N ALA A 159 37.90 -19.28 -33.31
CA ALA A 159 36.72 -18.54 -32.93
C ALA A 159 35.43 -19.32 -33.26
N GLN A 160 35.43 -20.11 -34.35
CA GLN A 160 34.30 -20.95 -34.73
C GLN A 160 34.02 -22.07 -33.71
N ALA A 161 35.07 -22.59 -33.04
CA ALA A 161 34.98 -23.63 -32.02
C ALA A 161 34.43 -23.11 -30.68
N GLN A 162 34.50 -21.80 -30.43
CA GLN A 162 34.00 -21.16 -29.20
C GLN A 162 32.51 -20.79 -29.26
N ILE A 163 31.88 -20.89 -30.44
CA ILE A 163 30.44 -20.58 -30.60
C ILE A 163 29.62 -21.73 -30.02
N ASP A 164 28.77 -21.42 -29.05
CA ASP A 164 27.88 -22.40 -28.43
C ASP A 164 26.98 -23.06 -29.50
N PRO A 165 27.06 -24.38 -29.71
CA PRO A 165 26.26 -25.09 -30.71
C PRO A 165 24.75 -24.97 -30.46
N ARG A 166 24.32 -24.57 -29.24
CA ARG A 166 22.92 -24.31 -28.89
C ARG A 166 22.33 -23.09 -29.59
N ILE A 167 23.16 -22.14 -30.03
CA ILE A 167 22.75 -20.93 -30.78
C ILE A 167 22.34 -21.28 -32.22
N LEU A 168 22.72 -22.47 -32.70
CA LEU A 168 22.47 -22.95 -34.06
C LEU A 168 21.15 -23.73 -34.21
N ASN A 169 20.27 -23.67 -33.20
CA ASN A 169 18.99 -24.37 -33.22
C ASN A 169 17.84 -23.41 -33.62
N PRO A 170 17.13 -23.64 -34.75
CA PRO A 170 15.98 -22.85 -35.16
C PRO A 170 14.87 -22.73 -34.10
N GLU A 171 14.65 -23.77 -33.30
CA GLU A 171 13.64 -23.77 -32.24
C GLU A 171 14.05 -22.83 -31.09
N ALA A 172 15.34 -22.79 -30.75
CA ALA A 172 15.86 -21.85 -29.75
C ALA A 172 15.74 -20.39 -30.22
N ILE A 173 16.01 -20.13 -31.50
CA ILE A 173 15.82 -18.81 -32.11
C ILE A 173 14.34 -18.42 -32.07
N SER A 174 13.42 -19.33 -32.41
CA SER A 174 11.98 -19.09 -32.36
C SER A 174 11.47 -18.80 -30.93
N PHE A 175 12.00 -19.52 -29.93
CA PHE A 175 11.72 -19.25 -28.52
C PHE A 175 12.22 -17.85 -28.10
N ALA A 176 13.44 -17.47 -28.48
CA ALA A 176 14.01 -16.16 -28.18
C ALA A 176 13.20 -15.01 -28.82
N LEU A 177 12.82 -15.16 -30.10
CA LEU A 177 11.97 -14.20 -30.81
C LEU A 177 10.62 -13.99 -30.11
N SER A 178 10.03 -15.06 -29.58
CA SER A 178 8.79 -14.99 -28.80
C SER A 178 8.97 -14.16 -27.52
N GLY A 179 10.11 -14.30 -26.85
CA GLY A 179 10.47 -13.48 -25.68
C GLY A 179 10.68 -12.00 -26.02
N MET A 180 11.37 -11.70 -27.13
CA MET A 180 11.54 -10.32 -27.60
C MET A 180 10.20 -9.66 -27.92
N LEU A 181 9.29 -10.42 -28.54
CA LEU A 181 7.93 -9.96 -28.84
C LEU A 181 7.15 -9.67 -27.55
N LEU A 182 7.23 -10.53 -26.53
CA LEU A 182 6.64 -10.28 -25.22
C LEU A 182 7.15 -8.99 -24.59
N ILE A 183 8.47 -8.78 -24.56
CA ILE A 183 9.08 -7.58 -23.97
C ILE A 183 8.57 -6.33 -24.70
N PHE A 184 8.53 -6.36 -26.03
CA PHE A 184 8.02 -5.25 -26.82
C PHE A 184 6.55 -4.94 -26.52
N ILE A 185 5.68 -5.96 -26.54
CA ILE A 185 4.25 -5.80 -26.23
C ILE A 185 4.08 -5.28 -24.80
N PHE A 186 4.78 -5.87 -23.83
CA PHE A 186 4.73 -5.44 -22.44
C PHE A 186 5.17 -3.97 -22.31
N PHE A 187 6.22 -3.55 -23.00
CA PHE A 187 6.67 -2.17 -22.99
C PHE A 187 5.58 -1.19 -23.45
N VAL A 188 4.89 -1.52 -24.54
CA VAL A 188 3.78 -0.71 -25.07
C VAL A 188 2.62 -0.65 -24.07
N VAL A 189 2.18 -1.79 -23.56
CA VAL A 189 1.02 -1.88 -22.66
C VAL A 189 1.34 -1.27 -21.28
N ALA A 190 2.57 -1.44 -20.77
CA ALA A 190 3.02 -0.84 -19.53
C ALA A 190 3.14 0.69 -19.63
N THR A 191 3.53 1.22 -20.79
CA THR A 191 3.52 2.67 -21.04
C THR A 191 2.10 3.24 -20.90
N ILE A 192 1.09 2.51 -21.41
CA ILE A 192 -0.32 2.88 -21.24
C ILE A 192 -0.72 2.82 -19.76
N ALA A 193 -0.29 1.79 -19.01
CA ALA A 193 -0.57 1.69 -17.58
C ALA A 193 0.00 2.88 -16.80
N ILE A 194 1.27 3.25 -17.03
CA ILE A 194 1.92 4.42 -16.43
C ILE A 194 1.13 5.70 -16.75
N LYS A 195 0.71 5.87 -18.01
CA LYS A 195 -0.12 7.00 -18.44
C LYS A 195 -1.45 7.08 -17.66
N VAL A 196 -2.14 5.94 -17.52
CA VAL A 196 -3.45 5.85 -16.86
C VAL A 196 -3.36 6.17 -15.37
N VAL A 197 -2.30 5.72 -14.70
CA VAL A 197 -2.13 5.92 -13.25
C VAL A 197 -1.57 7.30 -12.94
N LEU A 198 -0.44 7.67 -13.55
CA LEU A 198 0.24 8.93 -13.24
C LEU A 198 -0.38 10.15 -13.93
N ARG A 199 -1.31 9.92 -14.87
CA ARG A 199 -2.03 10.93 -15.66
C ARG A 199 -1.09 11.80 -16.51
N TYR A 200 0.00 11.21 -16.99
CA TYR A 200 1.00 11.89 -17.81
C TYR A 200 0.61 11.94 -19.30
N SER A 201 1.34 12.77 -20.07
CA SER A 201 1.31 12.70 -21.53
C SER A 201 1.99 11.42 -22.03
N VAL A 202 1.68 10.99 -23.26
CA VAL A 202 2.25 9.77 -23.86
C VAL A 202 3.78 9.82 -23.85
N ILE A 203 4.37 10.95 -24.24
CA ILE A 203 5.82 11.14 -24.30
C ILE A 203 6.44 10.92 -22.91
N ARG A 204 5.88 11.54 -21.87
CA ARG A 204 6.38 11.39 -20.49
C ARG A 204 6.27 9.93 -20.01
N SER A 205 5.15 9.27 -20.30
CA SER A 205 4.98 7.84 -19.95
C SER A 205 6.01 6.96 -20.64
N VAL A 206 6.32 7.21 -21.92
CA VAL A 206 7.38 6.50 -22.65
C VAL A 206 8.73 6.72 -21.99
N VAL A 207 9.08 7.97 -21.66
CA VAL A 207 10.36 8.29 -21.01
C VAL A 207 10.48 7.61 -19.64
N VAL A 208 9.43 7.65 -18.82
CA VAL A 208 9.42 6.95 -17.52
C VAL A 208 9.59 5.44 -17.71
N MET A 209 8.91 4.84 -18.69
CA MET A 209 9.04 3.42 -18.98
C MET A 209 10.46 3.07 -19.46
N LEU A 210 11.07 3.87 -20.33
CA LEU A 210 12.45 3.70 -20.79
C LEU A 210 13.43 3.77 -19.63
N LEU A 211 13.39 4.83 -18.83
CA LEU A 211 14.31 5.03 -17.70
C LEU A 211 14.20 3.90 -16.66
N SER A 212 12.97 3.50 -16.35
CA SER A 212 12.72 2.39 -15.43
C SER A 212 13.23 1.06 -15.99
N SER A 213 13.06 0.82 -17.29
CA SER A 213 13.47 -0.42 -17.95
C SER A 213 14.99 -0.54 -18.11
N VAL A 214 15.70 0.56 -18.36
CA VAL A 214 17.17 0.58 -18.49
C VAL A 214 17.84 0.12 -17.19
N LEU A 215 17.32 0.56 -16.04
CA LEU A 215 17.84 0.15 -14.72
C LEU A 215 17.39 -1.26 -14.32
N VAL A 216 16.28 -1.73 -14.88
CA VAL A 216 15.81 -3.10 -14.68
C VAL A 216 16.77 -4.13 -15.27
N LEU A 217 17.43 -3.85 -16.39
CA LEU A 217 18.30 -4.82 -17.07
C LEU A 217 19.47 -5.35 -16.20
N PRO A 218 20.35 -4.51 -15.63
CA PRO A 218 21.39 -4.98 -14.73
C PRO A 218 20.80 -5.55 -13.44
N GLY A 219 19.70 -4.96 -12.96
CA GLY A 219 18.98 -5.46 -11.80
C GLY A 219 18.47 -6.88 -11.99
N TYR A 220 17.92 -7.21 -13.16
CA TYR A 220 17.38 -8.53 -13.45
C TYR A 220 18.46 -9.62 -13.36
N VAL A 221 19.64 -9.38 -13.92
CA VAL A 221 20.76 -10.33 -13.89
C VAL A 221 21.21 -10.64 -12.46
N VAL A 222 21.23 -9.63 -11.59
CA VAL A 222 21.67 -9.78 -10.19
C VAL A 222 20.55 -10.31 -9.29
N LEU A 223 19.33 -9.81 -9.46
CA LEU A 223 18.23 -10.04 -8.53
C LEU A 223 17.50 -11.35 -8.82
N MET A 224 17.42 -11.80 -10.07
CA MET A 224 16.70 -13.04 -10.41
C MET A 224 17.27 -14.28 -9.74
N PRO A 225 18.60 -14.51 -9.68
CA PRO A 225 19.17 -15.62 -8.92
C PRO A 225 18.81 -15.57 -7.44
N ILE A 226 18.80 -14.38 -6.83
CA ILE A 226 18.44 -14.20 -5.42
C ILE A 226 16.95 -14.51 -5.23
N LEU A 227 16.12 -13.98 -6.12
CA LEU A 227 14.68 -14.14 -6.08
C LEU A 227 14.28 -15.61 -6.29
N SER A 228 14.93 -16.33 -7.19
CA SER A 228 14.67 -17.75 -7.42
C SER A 228 15.06 -18.60 -6.20
N ILE A 229 16.13 -18.28 -5.48
CA ILE A 229 16.48 -18.92 -4.20
C ILE A 229 15.39 -18.66 -3.16
N ILE A 230 14.93 -17.42 -3.04
CA ILE A 230 13.89 -17.04 -2.08
C ILE A 230 12.57 -17.77 -2.39
N LEU A 231 12.11 -17.74 -3.65
CA LEU A 231 10.87 -18.42 -4.04
C LEU A 231 11.00 -19.94 -3.96
N GLY A 232 12.16 -20.51 -4.28
CA GLY A 232 12.38 -21.96 -4.23
C GLY A 232 12.47 -22.53 -2.81
N SER A 233 12.58 -21.69 -1.77
CA SER A 233 12.70 -22.12 -0.38
C SER A 233 11.43 -21.84 0.41
N PRO A 234 10.68 -22.87 0.86
CA PRO A 234 9.50 -22.70 1.70
C PRO A 234 9.78 -21.89 2.98
N PHE A 235 10.97 -22.05 3.56
CA PHE A 235 11.41 -21.30 4.74
C PHE A 235 11.59 -19.80 4.44
N LEU A 236 12.29 -19.47 3.35
CA LEU A 236 12.50 -18.07 2.97
C LEU A 236 11.19 -17.39 2.54
N LEU A 237 10.27 -18.13 1.92
CA LEU A 237 8.92 -17.64 1.61
C LEU A 237 8.14 -17.26 2.88
N ILE A 238 8.16 -18.11 3.91
CA ILE A 238 7.51 -17.82 5.20
C ILE A 238 8.16 -16.60 5.85
N MET A 239 9.49 -16.54 5.85
CA MET A 239 10.22 -15.40 6.41
C MET A 239 9.91 -14.10 5.64
N LEU A 240 9.90 -14.14 4.32
CA LEU A 240 9.54 -13.00 3.46
C LEU A 240 8.10 -12.55 3.71
N PHE A 241 7.17 -13.50 3.85
CA PHE A 241 5.78 -13.20 4.20
C PHE A 241 5.67 -12.49 5.55
N LEU A 242 6.38 -12.96 6.58
CA LEU A 242 6.37 -12.34 7.91
C LEU A 242 6.97 -10.92 7.87
N LEU A 243 8.06 -10.71 7.14
CA LEU A 243 8.70 -9.40 6.96
C LEU A 243 7.78 -8.43 6.21
N LEU A 244 7.13 -8.89 5.15
CA LEU A 244 6.25 -8.06 4.32
C LEU A 244 4.84 -7.92 4.89
N ARG A 245 4.44 -8.72 5.90
CA ARG A 245 3.09 -8.67 6.49
C ARG A 245 2.71 -7.28 6.97
N GLY A 246 3.64 -6.56 7.62
CA GLY A 246 3.42 -5.19 8.07
C GLY A 246 3.16 -4.23 6.91
N TYR A 247 3.94 -4.34 5.84
CA TYR A 247 3.79 -3.55 4.62
C TYR A 247 2.46 -3.86 3.90
N PHE A 248 2.11 -5.13 3.73
CA PHE A 248 0.83 -5.55 3.16
C PHE A 248 -0.36 -5.07 4.00
N SER A 249 -0.24 -5.09 5.34
CA SER A 249 -1.27 -4.55 6.23
C SER A 249 -1.46 -3.04 6.04
N GLU A 250 -0.39 -2.29 5.78
CA GLU A 250 -0.46 -0.85 5.55
C GLU A 250 -1.06 -0.52 4.17
N VAL A 251 -0.66 -1.24 3.13
CA VAL A 251 -1.20 -1.11 1.76
C VAL A 251 -2.69 -1.47 1.71
N THR A 252 -3.10 -2.54 2.38
CA THR A 252 -4.52 -2.95 2.45
C THR A 252 -5.36 -1.99 3.29
N ARG A 253 -4.81 -1.42 4.37
CA ARG A 253 -5.50 -0.39 5.17
C ARG A 253 -5.77 0.87 4.35
N ASN A 254 -4.80 1.32 3.54
CA ASN A 254 -4.98 2.49 2.67
C ASN A 254 -6.00 2.25 1.55
N HIS A 255 -6.06 1.03 1.03
CA HIS A 255 -7.05 0.63 0.03
C HIS A 255 -8.48 0.65 0.60
N ARG A 256 -8.71 0.01 1.76
CA ARG A 256 -10.00 0.08 2.46
C ARG A 256 -10.39 1.52 2.80
N ALA A 257 -9.43 2.36 3.19
CA ALA A 257 -9.69 3.77 3.46
C ALA A 257 -10.10 4.55 2.20
N ARG A 258 -9.60 4.19 1.01
CA ARG A 258 -10.04 4.79 -0.27
C ARG A 258 -11.43 4.31 -0.68
N GLU A 259 -11.73 3.02 -0.56
CA GLU A 259 -13.07 2.50 -0.85
C GLU A 259 -14.12 3.08 0.10
N SER A 260 -13.83 3.06 1.40
CA SER A 260 -14.69 3.66 2.42
C SER A 260 -14.89 5.16 2.15
N PHE A 261 -13.84 5.89 1.75
CA PHE A 261 -13.98 7.31 1.37
C PHE A 261 -14.92 7.48 0.20
N LYS A 262 -14.78 6.66 -0.85
CA LYS A 262 -15.63 6.74 -2.03
C LYS A 262 -17.08 6.42 -1.69
N GLN A 263 -17.33 5.37 -0.91
CA GLN A 263 -18.67 4.97 -0.47
C GLN A 263 -19.33 6.04 0.38
N ASN A 264 -18.61 6.59 1.37
CA ASN A 264 -19.16 7.63 2.24
C ASN A 264 -19.37 8.95 1.50
N LEU A 265 -18.52 9.25 0.51
CA LEU A 265 -18.72 10.40 -0.37
C LEU A 265 -19.96 10.20 -1.25
N GLU A 266 -20.12 9.02 -1.85
CA GLU A 266 -21.32 8.66 -2.61
C GLU A 266 -22.58 8.77 -1.73
N ALA A 267 -22.55 8.21 -0.52
CA ALA A 267 -23.63 8.31 0.46
C ALA A 267 -23.95 9.77 0.81
N ALA A 268 -22.94 10.59 1.12
CA ALA A 268 -23.12 12.01 1.40
C ALA A 268 -23.61 12.83 0.18
N THR A 269 -23.36 12.36 -1.05
CA THR A 269 -23.91 12.99 -2.27
C THR A 269 -25.35 12.56 -2.55
N LEU A 270 -25.69 11.30 -2.30
CA LEU A 270 -27.03 10.75 -2.52
C LEU A 270 -28.00 11.21 -1.43
N ASN A 271 -27.53 11.27 -0.18
CA ASN A 271 -28.24 11.81 0.96
C ASN A 271 -27.33 12.80 1.72
N PRO A 272 -27.40 14.11 1.39
CA PRO A 272 -26.64 15.14 2.09
C PRO A 272 -26.97 15.29 3.58
N ALA A 273 -28.07 14.69 4.05
CA ALA A 273 -28.52 14.67 5.44
C ALA A 273 -28.23 13.33 6.14
N ASP A 274 -27.25 12.56 5.68
CA ASP A 274 -26.74 11.38 6.39
C ASP A 274 -25.59 11.78 7.33
N ALA A 275 -25.89 11.92 8.63
CA ALA A 275 -24.90 12.29 9.65
C ALA A 275 -23.75 11.28 9.75
N SER A 276 -24.06 9.98 9.69
CA SER A 276 -23.06 8.91 9.78
C SER A 276 -22.11 8.92 8.58
N ALA A 277 -22.57 9.26 7.37
CA ALA A 277 -21.71 9.42 6.21
C ALA A 277 -20.68 10.56 6.40
N HIS A 278 -21.12 11.72 6.93
CA HIS A 278 -20.22 12.83 7.23
C HIS A 278 -19.28 12.50 8.39
N TYR A 279 -19.74 11.82 9.45
CA TYR A 279 -18.88 11.34 10.53
C TYR A 279 -17.77 10.42 10.00
N ASN A 280 -18.13 9.43 9.18
CA ASN A 280 -17.15 8.51 8.60
C ASN A 280 -16.17 9.22 7.65
N LEU A 281 -16.62 10.21 6.86
CA LEU A 281 -15.71 11.06 6.08
C LEU A 281 -14.72 11.82 6.98
N GLY A 282 -15.20 12.35 8.11
CA GLY A 282 -14.37 13.01 9.11
C GLY A 282 -13.27 12.08 9.66
N LEU A 283 -13.61 10.86 10.03
CA LEU A 283 -12.63 9.85 10.49
C LEU A 283 -11.56 9.56 9.43
N ILE A 284 -11.95 9.50 8.15
CA ILE A 284 -11.00 9.25 7.05
C ILE A 284 -10.06 10.43 6.85
N HIS A 285 -10.57 11.67 6.87
CA HIS A 285 -9.74 12.87 6.81
C HIS A 285 -8.78 12.95 8.01
N GLN A 286 -9.25 12.61 9.21
CA GLN A 286 -8.42 12.56 10.42
C GLN A 286 -7.31 11.51 10.28
N GLN A 287 -7.59 10.32 9.75
CA GLN A 287 -6.58 9.29 9.48
C GLN A 287 -5.52 9.76 8.47
N ARG A 288 -5.88 10.65 7.54
CA ARG A 288 -4.95 11.26 6.57
C ARG A 288 -4.18 12.45 7.13
N GLY A 289 -4.46 12.87 8.36
CA GLY A 289 -3.87 14.07 8.98
C GLY A 289 -4.49 15.38 8.51
N GLU A 290 -5.59 15.33 7.77
CA GLU A 290 -6.31 16.48 7.23
C GLU A 290 -7.30 17.03 8.28
N LEU A 291 -6.77 17.57 9.39
CA LEU A 291 -7.57 17.90 10.59
C LEU A 291 -8.68 18.94 10.33
N GLU A 292 -8.46 19.93 9.48
CA GLU A 292 -9.48 20.94 9.14
C GLU A 292 -10.64 20.31 8.34
N ALA A 293 -10.32 19.50 7.33
CA ALA A 293 -11.33 18.78 6.57
C ALA A 293 -12.09 17.77 7.44
N ALA A 294 -11.42 17.14 8.40
CA ALA A 294 -12.06 16.29 9.38
C ALA A 294 -13.04 17.09 10.25
N ARG A 295 -12.64 18.27 10.74
CA ARG A 295 -13.48 19.16 11.54
C ARG A 295 -14.76 19.53 10.79
N GLU A 296 -14.64 20.02 9.56
CA GLU A 296 -15.81 20.42 8.75
C GLU A 296 -16.82 19.27 8.57
N ARG A 297 -16.32 18.04 8.40
CA ARG A 297 -17.18 16.86 8.25
C ARG A 297 -17.84 16.46 9.56
N PHE A 298 -17.13 16.51 10.68
CA PHE A 298 -17.74 16.25 11.98
C PHE A 298 -18.74 17.35 12.37
N GLU A 299 -18.44 18.62 12.10
CA GLU A 299 -19.39 19.73 12.29
C GLU A 299 -20.65 19.52 11.46
N ARG A 300 -20.50 19.05 10.21
CA ARG A 300 -21.66 18.74 9.37
C ARG A 300 -22.47 17.56 9.91
N ALA A 301 -21.82 16.54 10.46
CA ALA A 301 -22.52 15.42 11.11
C ALA A 301 -23.37 15.91 12.28
N VAL A 302 -22.79 16.72 13.18
CA VAL A 302 -23.49 17.31 14.34
C VAL A 302 -24.62 18.27 13.93
N GLN A 303 -24.46 19.02 12.83
CA GLN A 303 -25.54 19.88 12.31
C GLN A 303 -26.73 19.09 11.74
N ILE A 304 -26.51 17.84 11.35
CA ILE A 304 -27.56 16.96 10.80
C ILE A 304 -28.22 16.18 11.92
N ASP A 305 -27.41 15.61 12.82
CA ASP A 305 -27.84 14.88 13.99
C ASP A 305 -27.07 15.38 15.21
N GLU A 306 -27.75 16.17 16.05
CA GLU A 306 -27.20 16.71 17.29
C GLU A 306 -26.89 15.61 18.32
N GLU A 307 -27.46 14.40 18.16
CA GLU A 307 -27.21 13.25 19.03
C GLU A 307 -26.06 12.33 18.54
N GLU A 308 -25.35 12.71 17.49
CA GLU A 308 -24.14 12.02 17.01
C GLU A 308 -22.95 12.30 17.96
N ILE A 309 -22.99 11.63 19.11
CA ILE A 309 -22.04 11.83 20.22
C ILE A 309 -20.60 11.52 19.82
N ASP A 310 -20.39 10.56 18.91
CA ASP A 310 -19.04 10.24 18.46
C ASP A 310 -18.43 11.40 17.65
N ALA A 311 -19.23 12.14 16.88
CA ALA A 311 -18.77 13.34 16.19
C ALA A 311 -18.44 14.47 17.17
N HIS A 312 -19.27 14.68 18.20
CA HIS A 312 -18.97 15.60 19.31
C HIS A 312 -17.64 15.26 20.00
N TYR A 313 -17.39 13.99 20.28
CA TYR A 313 -16.13 13.55 20.86
C TYR A 313 -14.92 13.86 19.96
N GLN A 314 -15.00 13.60 18.65
CA GLN A 314 -13.90 13.92 17.74
C GLN A 314 -13.68 15.43 17.59
N LEU A 315 -14.75 16.24 17.56
CA LEU A 315 -14.65 17.70 17.54
C LEU A 315 -13.97 18.24 18.79
N GLY A 316 -14.33 17.73 19.97
CA GLY A 316 -13.69 18.10 21.23
C GLY A 316 -12.19 17.82 21.23
N ARG A 317 -11.79 16.65 20.73
CA ARG A 317 -10.36 16.29 20.60
C ARG A 317 -9.61 17.19 19.63
N ILE A 318 -10.20 17.47 18.46
CA ILE A 318 -9.60 18.37 17.47
C ILE A 318 -9.45 19.78 18.03
N ALA A 319 -10.48 20.31 18.69
CA ALA A 319 -10.45 21.63 19.32
C ALA A 319 -9.38 21.71 20.43
N ARG A 320 -9.24 20.68 21.27
CA ARG A 320 -8.18 20.61 22.30
C ARG A 320 -6.78 20.61 21.68
N GLN A 321 -6.58 19.80 20.63
CA GLN A 321 -5.31 19.77 19.90
C GLN A 321 -4.97 21.13 19.28
N GLN A 322 -5.98 21.90 18.87
CA GLN A 322 -5.85 23.26 18.33
C GLN A 322 -5.79 24.35 19.42
N LYS A 323 -5.73 23.98 20.71
CA LYS A 323 -5.75 24.90 21.86
C LYS A 323 -7.01 25.78 21.95
N ARG A 324 -8.10 25.41 21.27
CA ARG A 324 -9.43 26.00 21.42
C ARG A 324 -10.17 25.32 22.56
N LEU A 325 -9.71 25.59 23.79
CA LEU A 325 -10.13 24.83 24.98
C LEU A 325 -11.61 25.03 25.32
N ALA A 326 -12.16 26.24 25.14
CA ALA A 326 -13.58 26.50 25.36
C ALA A 326 -14.48 25.72 24.39
N ASP A 327 -14.09 25.64 23.11
CA ASP A 327 -14.82 24.85 22.11
C ASP A 327 -14.73 23.36 22.40
N ALA A 328 -13.56 22.89 22.86
CA ALA A 328 -13.38 21.50 23.27
C ALA A 328 -14.33 21.11 24.41
N ILE A 329 -14.44 21.95 25.44
CA ILE A 329 -15.35 21.74 26.57
C ILE A 329 -16.79 21.65 26.08
N LYS A 330 -17.26 22.62 25.28
CA LYS A 330 -18.62 22.61 24.70
C LYS A 330 -18.93 21.33 23.92
N HIS A 331 -17.96 20.82 23.16
CA HIS A 331 -18.16 19.58 22.42
C HIS A 331 -18.12 18.34 23.30
N PHE A 332 -17.45 18.36 24.45
CA PHE A 332 -17.44 17.23 25.37
C PHE A 332 -18.66 17.19 26.31
N GLU A 333 -19.32 18.31 26.60
CA GLU A 333 -20.56 18.38 27.39
C GLU A 333 -21.64 17.36 26.99
N PRO A 334 -22.07 17.26 25.71
CA PRO A 334 -23.08 16.28 25.31
C PRO A 334 -22.57 14.84 25.42
N VAL A 335 -21.25 14.63 25.30
CA VAL A 335 -20.64 13.30 25.38
C VAL A 335 -20.70 12.76 26.81
N VAL A 336 -20.44 13.60 27.81
CA VAL A 336 -20.50 13.21 29.22
C VAL A 336 -21.93 13.15 29.77
N ALA A 337 -22.87 13.87 29.14
CA ALA A 337 -24.28 13.86 29.53
C ALA A 337 -25.00 12.54 29.17
N ARG A 338 -24.51 11.79 28.16
CA ARG A 338 -25.08 10.49 27.78
C ARG A 338 -24.64 9.40 28.76
N SER A 339 -25.56 8.50 29.14
CA SER A 339 -25.31 7.46 30.14
C SER A 339 -23.99 6.71 29.90
N PRO A 340 -22.99 6.86 30.79
CA PRO A 340 -21.67 6.30 30.58
C PRO A 340 -21.68 4.77 30.59
N SER A 341 -21.25 4.14 29.49
CA SER A 341 -20.80 2.75 29.53
C SER A 341 -19.39 2.64 30.12
N HIS A 342 -18.95 1.43 30.50
CA HIS A 342 -17.59 1.19 31.01
C HIS A 342 -16.46 1.71 30.09
N ALA A 343 -16.71 1.84 28.79
CA ALA A 343 -15.77 2.39 27.81
C ALA A 343 -15.78 3.92 27.74
N GLN A 344 -16.87 4.58 28.16
CA GLN A 344 -17.05 6.03 28.05
C GLN A 344 -16.41 6.81 29.21
N TYR A 345 -16.01 6.16 30.31
CA TYR A 345 -15.34 6.85 31.42
C TYR A 345 -14.02 7.51 31.01
N GLU A 346 -13.35 7.04 29.96
CA GLU A 346 -12.11 7.64 29.45
C GLU A 346 -12.32 9.09 28.96
N ILE A 347 -13.56 9.47 28.62
CA ILE A 347 -13.93 10.84 28.26
C ILE A 347 -13.78 11.79 29.45
N TRP A 348 -14.14 11.38 30.67
CA TRP A 348 -13.99 12.20 31.86
C TRP A 348 -12.53 12.62 32.11
N ARG A 349 -11.58 11.74 31.78
CA ARG A 349 -10.14 12.06 31.83
C ARG A 349 -9.75 13.08 30.76
N GLU A 350 -10.27 12.96 29.54
CA GLU A 350 -10.03 13.94 28.46
C GLU A 350 -10.61 15.32 28.82
N VAL A 351 -11.83 15.35 29.39
CA VAL A 351 -12.48 16.56 29.88
C VAL A 351 -11.68 17.19 31.01
N GLY A 352 -11.31 16.39 32.03
CA GLY A 352 -10.46 16.84 33.12
C GLY A 352 -9.11 17.39 32.66
N SER A 353 -8.46 16.73 31.71
CA SER A 353 -7.23 17.23 31.08
C SER A 353 -7.46 18.54 30.33
N THR A 354 -8.62 18.72 29.68
CA THR A 354 -8.97 19.95 28.95
C THR A 354 -9.17 21.11 29.92
N TYR A 355 -9.90 20.89 31.01
CA TYR A 355 -10.09 21.90 32.07
C TYR A 355 -8.77 22.28 32.75
N LEU A 356 -7.87 21.32 32.99
CA LEU A 356 -6.52 21.60 33.48
C LEU A 356 -5.72 22.51 32.54
N GLU A 357 -5.75 22.22 31.24
CA GLU A 357 -5.10 23.07 30.24
C GLU A 357 -5.73 24.47 30.18
N ALA A 358 -7.02 24.59 30.54
CA ALA A 358 -7.75 25.86 30.62
C ALA A 358 -7.56 26.59 31.95
N ASN A 359 -6.78 26.03 32.90
CA ASN A 359 -6.62 26.50 34.28
C ASN A 359 -7.94 26.54 35.08
N GLN A 360 -8.96 25.78 34.67
CA GLN A 360 -10.21 25.59 35.40
C GLN A 360 -10.05 24.42 36.37
N PHE A 361 -9.32 24.65 37.45
CA PHE A 361 -8.85 23.56 38.31
C PHE A 361 -9.96 22.87 39.12
N GLU A 362 -11.04 23.58 39.49
CA GLU A 362 -12.20 22.97 40.17
C GLU A 362 -12.97 22.04 39.22
N ASP A 363 -13.29 22.51 38.01
CA ASP A 363 -13.98 21.69 37.00
C ASP A 363 -13.15 20.47 36.59
N ALA A 364 -11.83 20.65 36.47
CA ALA A 364 -10.89 19.56 36.26
C ALA A 364 -10.95 18.52 37.39
N ARG A 365 -10.96 18.97 38.64
CA ARG A 365 -11.06 18.10 39.82
C ARG A 365 -12.33 17.26 39.76
N SER A 366 -13.48 17.90 39.53
CA SER A 366 -14.78 17.21 39.45
C SER A 366 -14.83 16.18 38.33
N ALA A 367 -14.33 16.50 37.14
CA ALA A 367 -14.27 15.55 36.03
C ALA A 367 -13.34 14.37 36.32
N LEU A 368 -12.17 14.63 36.93
CA LEU A 368 -11.19 13.58 37.26
C LEU A 368 -11.65 12.71 38.43
N GLU A 369 -12.46 13.25 39.34
CA GLU A 369 -13.12 12.48 40.40
C GLU A 369 -14.05 11.42 39.81
N GLN A 370 -14.92 11.81 38.86
CA GLN A 370 -15.77 10.87 38.11
C GLN A 370 -14.95 9.79 37.39
N PHE A 371 -13.80 10.14 36.81
CA PHE A 371 -12.92 9.16 36.17
C PHE A 371 -12.30 8.17 37.18
N LEU A 372 -11.77 8.69 38.29
CA LEU A 372 -11.03 7.91 39.28
C LEU A 372 -11.94 7.05 40.17
N GLU A 373 -13.22 7.38 40.32
CA GLU A 373 -14.19 6.51 40.99
C GLU A 373 -14.27 5.13 40.31
N HIS A 374 -14.18 5.11 38.97
CA HIS A 374 -14.20 3.88 38.19
C HIS A 374 -12.80 3.30 37.94
N ARG A 375 -11.76 4.14 37.88
CA ARG A 375 -10.37 3.69 37.69
C ARG A 375 -9.43 4.27 38.76
N PRO A 376 -9.52 3.80 40.02
CA PRO A 376 -8.84 4.41 41.16
C PRO A 376 -7.31 4.30 41.11
N SER A 377 -6.78 3.36 40.32
CA SER A 377 -5.34 3.12 40.16
C SER A 377 -4.83 3.48 38.76
N ASP A 378 -5.52 4.38 38.04
CA ASP A 378 -5.02 4.88 36.76
C ASP A 378 -3.92 5.93 36.98
N PRO A 379 -2.68 5.69 36.53
CA PRO A 379 -1.58 6.63 36.77
C PRO A 379 -1.78 8.01 36.16
N GLU A 380 -2.37 8.07 34.97
CA GLU A 380 -2.60 9.34 34.28
C GLU A 380 -3.67 10.16 34.99
N GLY A 381 -4.80 9.53 35.34
CA GLY A 381 -5.85 10.17 36.13
C GLY A 381 -5.36 10.70 37.47
N LEU A 382 -4.58 9.91 38.21
CA LEU A 382 -4.01 10.32 39.51
C LEU A 382 -3.04 11.51 39.35
N TYR A 383 -2.19 11.49 38.32
CA TYR A 383 -1.31 12.61 38.01
C TYR A 383 -2.09 13.89 37.67
N LEU A 384 -3.08 13.79 36.79
CA LEU A 384 -3.93 14.92 36.40
C LEU A 384 -4.69 15.47 37.61
N MET A 385 -5.24 14.61 38.47
CA MET A 385 -5.93 15.02 39.68
C MET A 385 -4.99 15.76 40.64
N GLY A 386 -3.77 15.25 40.82
CA GLY A 386 -2.76 15.93 41.63
C GLY A 386 -2.37 17.29 41.06
N ARG A 387 -2.31 17.45 39.73
CA ARG A 387 -2.13 18.74 39.06
C ARG A 387 -3.30 19.70 39.30
N ALA A 388 -4.53 19.21 39.33
CA ALA A 388 -5.71 20.02 39.65
C ALA A 388 -5.62 20.55 41.08
N HIS A 389 -5.34 19.68 42.05
CA HIS A 389 -5.14 20.05 43.45
C HIS A 389 -4.00 21.05 43.64
N ALA A 390 -2.88 20.87 42.92
CA ALA A 390 -1.77 21.81 42.97
C ALA A 390 -2.17 23.22 42.47
N GLY A 391 -2.96 23.29 41.39
CA GLY A 391 -3.50 24.54 40.85
C GLY A 391 -4.49 25.23 41.79
N LEU A 392 -5.21 24.45 42.61
CA LEU A 392 -6.09 24.96 43.69
C LEU A 392 -5.34 25.38 44.95
N GLY A 393 -4.03 25.14 45.04
CA GLY A 393 -3.23 25.39 46.24
C GLY A 393 -3.28 24.29 47.30
N HIS A 394 -3.96 23.18 47.02
CA HIS A 394 -4.04 21.98 47.89
C HIS A 394 -2.76 21.14 47.78
N GLN A 395 -1.63 21.67 48.26
CA GLN A 395 -0.32 21.07 48.02
C GLN A 395 -0.14 19.70 48.70
N ARG A 396 -0.76 19.48 49.87
CA ARG A 396 -0.67 18.21 50.59
C ARG A 396 -1.38 17.09 49.83
N GLU A 397 -2.58 17.39 49.36
CA GLU A 397 -3.41 16.49 48.56
C GLU A 397 -2.76 16.20 47.21
N ALA A 398 -2.19 17.22 46.57
CA ALA A 398 -1.43 17.07 45.33
C ALA A 398 -0.25 16.11 45.51
N ALA A 399 0.55 16.28 46.58
CA ALA A 399 1.68 15.40 46.88
C ALA A 399 1.22 13.95 47.12
N SER A 400 0.15 13.74 47.90
CA SER A 400 -0.42 12.42 48.14
C SER A 400 -0.89 11.73 46.85
N LEU A 401 -1.52 12.48 45.93
CA LEU A 401 -1.94 11.96 44.63
C LEU A 401 -0.74 11.60 43.73
N MET A 402 0.34 12.37 43.79
CA MET A 402 1.58 12.04 43.08
C MET A 402 2.23 10.76 43.61
N GLU A 403 2.22 10.54 44.93
CA GLU A 403 2.69 9.29 45.54
C GLU A 403 1.83 8.10 45.08
N LYS A 404 0.50 8.24 45.10
CA LYS A 404 -0.42 7.21 44.57
C LYS A 404 -0.18 6.94 43.08
N CYS A 405 0.07 7.97 42.28
CA CYS A 405 0.45 7.81 40.87
C CYS A 405 1.72 6.97 40.72
N ILE A 406 2.77 7.27 41.50
CA ILE A 406 4.04 6.52 41.50
C ILE A 406 3.80 5.05 41.87
N GLU A 407 3.00 4.80 42.90
CA GLU A 407 2.65 3.45 43.34
C GLU A 407 1.86 2.69 42.28
N ALA A 408 0.87 3.32 41.66
CA ALA A 408 0.07 2.74 40.59
C ALA A 408 0.94 2.33 39.38
N VAL A 409 1.96 3.11 39.03
CA VAL A 409 2.91 2.73 37.97
C VAL A 409 3.77 1.54 38.38
N LYS A 410 4.28 1.54 39.62
CA LYS A 410 5.16 0.47 40.13
C LYS A 410 4.46 -0.88 40.25
N THR A 411 3.17 -0.85 40.61
CA THR A 411 2.34 -2.06 40.79
C THR A 411 1.66 -2.52 39.49
N SER A 412 1.76 -1.72 38.42
CA SER A 412 1.20 -2.07 37.11
C SER A 412 1.93 -3.25 36.45
N PRO A 413 1.22 -4.13 35.70
CA PRO A 413 1.83 -5.19 34.93
C PRO A 413 2.91 -4.68 33.95
N ALA A 414 3.95 -5.49 33.71
CA ALA A 414 5.12 -5.11 32.93
C ALA A 414 4.80 -4.54 31.53
N TYR A 415 3.73 -5.03 30.88
CA TYR A 415 3.31 -4.53 29.56
C TYR A 415 2.73 -3.10 29.60
N LYS A 416 2.19 -2.64 30.73
CA LYS A 416 1.67 -1.26 30.92
C LYS A 416 2.74 -0.28 31.37
N TYR A 417 3.76 -0.76 32.09
CA TYR A 417 4.82 0.07 32.66
C TYR A 417 5.46 1.04 31.65
N ARG A 418 5.72 0.58 30.42
CA ARG A 418 6.35 1.42 29.38
C ARG A 418 5.48 2.61 28.98
N ALA A 419 4.16 2.45 28.94
CA ALA A 419 3.23 3.51 28.59
C ALA A 419 3.04 4.51 29.75
N SER A 420 3.04 4.03 31.00
CA SER A 420 2.83 4.85 32.20
C SER A 420 4.11 5.43 32.81
N LYS A 421 5.29 5.03 32.33
CA LYS A 421 6.60 5.54 32.78
C LYS A 421 6.71 7.07 32.71
N ARG A 422 6.04 7.69 31.74
CA ARG A 422 5.99 9.15 31.62
C ARG A 422 5.44 9.79 32.90
N TRP A 423 4.29 9.31 33.38
CA TRP A 423 3.60 9.84 34.56
C TRP A 423 4.39 9.63 35.85
N LEU A 424 5.10 8.49 35.96
CA LEU A 424 6.05 8.25 37.05
C LEU A 424 7.10 9.36 37.13
N ASN A 425 7.74 9.69 36.00
CA ASN A 425 8.78 10.71 35.97
C ASN A 425 8.23 12.10 36.29
N GLU A 426 7.08 12.46 35.70
CA GLU A 426 6.45 13.76 35.95
C GLU A 426 6.00 13.91 37.41
N ALA A 427 5.45 12.86 38.03
CA ALA A 427 5.07 12.86 39.44
C ALA A 427 6.29 12.99 40.38
N GLN A 428 7.38 12.27 40.09
CA GLN A 428 8.63 12.38 40.86
C GLN A 428 9.24 13.77 40.75
N GLN A 429 9.21 14.36 39.55
CA GLN A 429 9.71 15.72 39.34
C GLN A 429 8.88 16.74 40.12
N PHE A 430 7.55 16.61 40.10
CA PHE A 430 6.66 17.46 40.87
C PHE A 430 7.01 17.43 42.37
N LEU A 431 7.14 16.25 42.96
CA LEU A 431 7.48 16.10 44.38
C LEU A 431 8.86 16.71 44.72
N ARG A 432 9.85 16.55 43.82
CA ARG A 432 11.18 17.14 44.01
C ARG A 432 11.18 18.66 43.94
N SER A 433 10.25 19.27 43.20
CA SER A 433 10.15 20.73 43.08
C SER A 433 9.45 21.41 44.25
N GLN A 434 8.86 20.63 45.16
CA GLN A 434 8.13 21.10 46.34
C GLN A 434 8.97 21.03 47.63
N VAL A 435 10.15 20.40 47.56
CA VAL A 435 11.20 20.37 48.60
C VAL A 435 12.19 21.47 48.30
#